data_AF-A0A4Z1P9K2-F1
#
_entry.id   AF-A0A4Z1P9K2-F1
#
_cell.length_a   1.000
_cell.length_b   1.000
_cell.length_c   1.000
_cell.angle_alpha   90.00
_cell.angle_beta   90.00
_cell.angle_gamma   90.00
#
_symmetry.space_group_name_H-M   'P 1'
#
loop_
_entity.id
_entity.type
_entity.pdbx_description
1 polymer ?
#
loop_
_entity_poly.entity_id
_entity_poly.type
_entity_poly.pdbx_seq_one_letter_code
_entity_poly.pdbx_strand_id
1 'polypeptide(L)'
;MYPTPPASPTLHGYCSPEDRLGHILAGRLQLTSVLGVGAYGVVYTALDLQTNIQYAVKALNKLGLEPRQQRFQQREIQLHYQASYHPNVVSLVKIMDTPDTTYVVIEYCPEGDLFSNITEKGKYIANDYLAKSTFLQILDAVEYCHSIGIYHRDLKPENILVTDDGLTVKLADFGLATTDRITSDYGCGSTFYMSPECQQAAPKPFASYASAPNDVWSLGVILVNLTCGRNPWKRACYEDSTFRAYMKDRNFLKSILPLTSELNTILSRVFEVDPNKRATIAELRDMILSCGRLTTLSPAPQAYSPVNSCRNARYCYPQDPIEAMTQLQSPAMSPVADSFAPQLSPHLSQFSNRSSDSDSDNASVFSDASSVSSSSSTSSYQHIPTYVSKPVPAAHHQYVSPPGPWYTLPSQIHRLANCFQQQFHHTPIPQLQVC
;
A
#
# COMPACT_ATOMS: atom_id res chain seq x y z
N MET A 1 0.26 -2.20 32.23
CA MET A 1 -0.83 -1.55 31.45
C MET A 1 -0.40 -1.59 30.01
N TYR A 2 -1.17 -2.25 29.15
CA TYR A 2 -0.85 -2.43 27.74
C TYR A 2 -0.86 -1.09 26.99
N PRO A 3 0.06 -0.85 26.04
CA PRO A 3 -0.14 0.20 25.05
C PRO A 3 -1.13 -0.34 24.01
N THR A 4 -2.43 -0.36 24.33
CA THR A 4 -3.46 -0.50 23.29
C THR A 4 -3.20 0.56 22.21
N PRO A 5 -3.42 0.25 20.91
CA PRO A 5 -3.52 1.29 19.89
C PRO A 5 -4.50 2.35 20.41
N PRO A 6 -4.16 3.64 20.34
CA PRO A 6 -5.11 4.66 20.77
C PRO A 6 -6.40 4.48 19.99
N ALA A 7 -7.54 4.69 20.66
CA ALA A 7 -8.82 4.68 19.97
C ALA A 7 -8.77 5.68 18.80
N SER A 8 -9.44 5.35 17.69
CA SER A 8 -9.59 6.30 16.58
C SER A 8 -10.16 7.60 17.15
N PRO A 9 -9.57 8.77 16.86
CA PRO A 9 -10.13 10.04 17.29
C PRO A 9 -11.57 10.16 16.82
N THR A 10 -12.47 10.58 17.72
CA THR A 10 -13.82 10.98 17.32
C THR A 10 -13.70 12.26 16.51
N LEU A 11 -14.26 12.26 15.30
CA LEU A 11 -14.37 13.42 14.41
C LEU A 11 -15.29 14.48 15.05
N HIS A 12 -14.80 15.19 16.06
CA HIS A 12 -15.45 16.39 16.58
C HIS A 12 -14.87 17.61 15.86
N GLY A 13 -15.42 17.91 14.67
CA GLY A 13 -15.06 19.10 13.88
C GLY A 13 -15.55 19.09 12.43
N TYR A 14 -16.79 19.53 12.22
CA TYR A 14 -17.42 20.22 11.07
C TYR A 14 -16.91 20.07 9.62
N CYS A 15 -16.42 18.92 9.19
CA CYS A 15 -16.24 18.69 7.76
C CYS A 15 -16.43 17.21 7.48
N SER A 16 -17.57 16.87 6.88
CA SER A 16 -17.74 15.54 6.31
C SER A 16 -16.60 15.30 5.30
N PRO A 17 -16.15 14.05 5.08
CA PRO A 17 -15.17 13.78 4.04
C PRO A 17 -15.52 14.44 2.69
N GLU A 18 -16.81 14.48 2.35
CA GLU A 18 -17.33 15.04 1.11
C GLU A 18 -17.24 16.56 1.02
N ASP A 19 -17.26 17.26 2.16
CA ASP A 19 -17.18 18.72 2.21
C ASP A 19 -15.83 19.25 1.69
N ARG A 20 -14.79 18.40 1.65
CA ARG A 20 -13.46 18.75 1.10
C ARG A 20 -13.36 18.53 -0.41
N LEU A 21 -14.35 17.92 -1.05
CA LEU A 21 -14.32 17.70 -2.50
C LEU A 21 -14.37 19.05 -3.24
N GLY A 22 -13.60 19.16 -4.32
CA GLY A 22 -13.41 20.40 -5.07
C GLY A 22 -12.43 21.39 -4.46
N HIS A 23 -11.99 21.21 -3.20
CA HIS A 23 -10.95 22.07 -2.60
C HIS A 23 -9.65 21.96 -3.39
N ILE A 24 -9.02 23.11 -3.65
CA ILE A 24 -7.75 23.21 -4.35
C ILE A 24 -6.64 23.50 -3.33
N LEU A 25 -5.82 22.48 -3.05
CA LEU A 25 -4.66 22.57 -2.18
C LEU A 25 -3.52 23.32 -2.88
N ALA A 26 -3.00 24.35 -2.21
CA ALA A 26 -1.91 25.20 -2.70
C ALA A 26 -2.14 25.76 -4.12
N GLY A 27 -3.41 26.01 -4.50
CA GLY A 27 -3.77 26.54 -5.81
C GLY A 27 -3.49 25.58 -6.99
N ARG A 28 -3.21 24.29 -6.73
CA ARG A 28 -2.77 23.33 -7.76
C ARG A 28 -3.44 21.97 -7.71
N LEU A 29 -3.58 21.35 -6.53
CA LEU A 29 -4.14 19.99 -6.41
C LEU A 29 -5.61 20.06 -6.01
N GLN A 30 -6.51 19.70 -6.91
CA GLN A 30 -7.94 19.65 -6.62
C GLN A 30 -8.32 18.27 -6.07
N LEU A 31 -8.95 18.20 -4.90
CA LEU A 31 -9.51 16.95 -4.36
C LEU A 31 -10.77 16.56 -5.15
N THR A 32 -10.80 15.34 -5.71
CA THR A 32 -11.82 14.94 -6.70
C THR A 32 -12.80 13.89 -6.20
N SER A 33 -12.35 12.90 -5.42
CA SER A 33 -13.22 11.88 -4.83
C SER A 33 -12.63 11.34 -3.53
N VAL A 34 -13.46 10.74 -2.68
CA VAL A 34 -13.00 10.00 -1.51
C VAL A 34 -12.60 8.58 -1.94
N LEU A 35 -11.36 8.19 -1.71
CA LEU A 35 -10.87 6.82 -1.91
C LEU A 35 -11.14 5.94 -0.70
N GLY A 36 -11.04 6.50 0.51
CA GLY A 36 -11.32 5.77 1.72
C GLY A 36 -11.25 6.62 2.98
N VAL A 37 -11.99 6.21 4.00
CA VAL A 37 -11.94 6.78 5.36
C VAL A 37 -11.23 5.80 6.29
N GLY A 38 -10.14 6.23 6.92
CA GLY A 38 -9.35 5.45 7.87
C GLY A 38 -9.43 6.03 9.29
N ALA A 39 -8.76 5.37 10.24
CA ALA A 39 -8.80 5.76 11.65
C ALA A 39 -8.29 7.19 11.93
N TYR A 40 -7.27 7.65 11.20
CA TYR A 40 -6.58 8.93 11.45
C TYR A 40 -6.82 9.98 10.35
N GLY A 41 -7.60 9.65 9.33
CA GLY A 41 -7.78 10.55 8.20
C GLY A 41 -8.52 9.95 7.02
N VAL A 42 -8.72 10.79 6.01
CA VAL A 42 -9.41 10.45 4.77
C VAL A 42 -8.40 10.47 3.63
N VAL A 43 -8.48 9.50 2.73
CA VAL A 43 -7.72 9.46 1.49
C VAL A 43 -8.62 9.92 0.35
N TYR A 44 -8.13 10.86 -0.45
CA TYR A 44 -8.81 11.41 -1.61
C TYR A 44 -8.06 11.08 -2.89
N THR A 45 -8.74 10.93 -4.02
CA THR A 45 -8.10 11.22 -5.31
C THR A 45 -7.93 12.72 -5.44
N ALA A 46 -6.86 13.16 -6.10
CA ALA A 46 -6.65 14.55 -6.45
C ALA A 46 -6.08 14.68 -7.86
N LEU A 47 -6.47 15.75 -8.56
CA LEU A 47 -5.94 16.11 -9.86
C LEU A 47 -5.01 17.32 -9.73
N ASP A 48 -3.79 17.20 -10.24
CA ASP A 48 -2.92 18.35 -10.45
C ASP A 48 -3.39 19.14 -11.67
N LEU A 49 -3.94 20.33 -11.44
CA LEU A 49 -4.54 21.17 -12.48
C LEU A 49 -3.52 21.68 -13.51
N GLN A 50 -2.21 21.61 -13.22
CA GLN A 50 -1.18 22.03 -14.16
C GLN A 50 -0.69 20.88 -15.05
N THR A 51 -0.49 19.71 -14.47
CA THR A 51 0.10 18.55 -15.16
C THR A 51 -0.94 17.54 -15.62
N ASN A 52 -2.18 17.66 -15.13
CA ASN A 52 -3.27 16.70 -15.31
C ASN A 52 -2.94 15.29 -14.78
N ILE A 53 -1.96 15.19 -13.87
CA ILE A 53 -1.58 13.94 -13.20
C ILE A 53 -2.48 13.71 -11.98
N GLN A 54 -2.93 12.46 -11.80
CA GLN A 54 -3.69 12.05 -10.63
C GLN A 54 -2.76 11.64 -9.48
N TYR A 55 -3.17 12.02 -8.27
CA TYR A 55 -2.51 11.68 -7.01
C TYR A 55 -3.52 11.14 -6.02
N ALA A 56 -3.04 10.42 -5.01
CA ALA A 56 -3.81 10.19 -3.79
C ALA A 56 -3.34 11.17 -2.71
N VAL A 57 -4.27 11.70 -1.93
CA VAL A 57 -3.99 12.67 -0.87
C VAL A 57 -4.58 12.17 0.44
N LYS A 58 -3.71 11.81 1.38
CA LYS A 58 -4.10 11.44 2.75
C LYS A 58 -4.21 12.71 3.59
N ALA A 59 -5.42 13.11 3.94
CA ALA A 59 -5.72 14.23 4.83
C ALA A 59 -5.82 13.73 6.28
N LEU A 60 -4.85 14.12 7.10
CA LEU A 60 -4.72 13.70 8.48
C LEU A 60 -5.07 14.86 9.42
N ASN A 61 -6.12 14.70 10.23
CA ASN A 61 -6.58 15.74 11.14
C ASN A 61 -5.60 15.93 12.31
N LYS A 62 -5.30 17.19 12.67
CA LYS A 62 -4.47 17.54 13.83
C LYS A 62 -5.28 17.88 15.08
N LEU A 63 -6.52 18.33 14.89
CA LEU A 63 -7.36 18.80 15.98
C LEU A 63 -7.92 17.63 16.78
N GLY A 64 -7.88 17.74 18.10
CA GLY A 64 -8.42 16.71 19.00
C GLY A 64 -7.52 15.49 19.18
N LEU A 65 -6.30 15.48 18.65
CA LEU A 65 -5.35 14.39 18.85
C LEU A 65 -4.65 14.48 20.21
N GLU A 66 -4.63 13.38 20.95
CA GLU A 66 -3.76 13.20 22.11
C GLU A 66 -2.27 13.25 21.69
N PRO A 67 -1.34 13.66 22.56
CA PRO A 67 0.10 13.68 22.24
C PRO A 67 0.64 12.35 21.71
N ARG A 68 0.06 11.23 22.15
CA ARG A 68 0.42 9.89 21.67
C ARG A 68 -0.04 9.66 20.23
N GLN A 69 -1.25 10.08 19.86
CA GLN A 69 -1.78 9.98 18.50
C GLN A 69 -0.99 10.87 17.53
N GLN A 70 -0.62 12.09 17.96
CA GLN A 70 0.22 12.99 17.17
C GLN A 70 1.59 12.36 16.85
N ARG A 71 2.21 11.69 17.83
CA ARG A 71 3.47 10.96 17.62
C ARG A 71 3.31 9.80 16.65
N PHE A 72 2.22 9.04 16.71
CA PHE A 72 1.96 7.96 15.76
C PHE A 72 1.79 8.49 14.33
N GLN A 73 1.02 9.56 14.15
CA GLN A 73 0.83 10.20 12.85
C GLN A 73 2.16 10.74 12.29
N GLN A 74 2.97 11.42 13.09
CA GLN A 74 4.28 11.92 12.67
C GLN A 74 5.23 10.77 12.30
N ARG A 75 5.22 9.69 13.09
CA ARG A 75 6.02 8.50 12.82
C ARG A 75 5.62 7.86 11.50
N GLU A 76 4.33 7.68 11.25
CA GLU A 76 3.82 7.11 10.00
C GLU A 76 4.35 7.89 8.78
N ILE A 77 4.19 9.22 8.79
CA ILE A 77 4.68 10.09 7.70
C ILE A 77 6.19 9.96 7.52
N GLN A 78 6.94 9.97 8.64
CA GLN A 78 8.40 9.89 8.62
C GLN A 78 8.90 8.55 8.05
N LEU A 79 8.32 7.44 8.50
CA LEU A 79 8.71 6.10 8.04
C LEU A 79 8.32 5.89 6.58
N HIS A 80 7.14 6.35 6.16
CA HIS A 80 6.72 6.29 4.76
C HIS A 80 7.66 7.13 3.87
N TYR A 81 8.02 8.35 4.29
CA TYR A 81 8.99 9.17 3.56
C TYR A 81 10.35 8.48 3.38
N GLN A 82 10.87 7.84 4.42
CA GLN A 82 12.12 7.08 4.36
C GLN A 82 12.03 5.84 3.45
N ALA A 83 10.88 5.16 3.44
CA ALA A 83 10.65 3.99 2.62
C ALA A 83 10.38 4.33 1.13
N SER A 84 9.88 5.54 0.85
CA SER A 84 9.39 5.97 -0.47
C SER A 84 10.45 6.01 -1.59
N TYR A 85 11.73 5.82 -1.29
CA TYR A 85 12.78 5.77 -2.31
C TYR A 85 12.78 4.46 -3.12
N HIS A 86 12.09 3.42 -2.64
CA HIS A 86 12.05 2.13 -3.32
C HIS A 86 10.92 2.08 -4.37
N PRO A 87 11.15 1.53 -5.59
CA PRO A 87 10.14 1.52 -6.66
C PRO A 87 8.85 0.76 -6.30
N ASN A 88 8.96 -0.28 -5.48
CA ASN A 88 7.82 -1.07 -4.97
C ASN A 88 7.30 -0.58 -3.60
N VAL A 89 7.57 0.67 -3.23
CA VAL A 89 6.88 1.38 -2.14
C VAL A 89 6.14 2.56 -2.76
N VAL A 90 4.94 2.86 -2.27
CA VAL A 90 4.17 4.02 -2.72
C VAL A 90 4.98 5.30 -2.45
N SER A 91 5.23 6.07 -3.49
CA SER A 91 6.02 7.28 -3.45
C SER A 91 5.29 8.39 -2.70
N LEU A 92 5.92 8.93 -1.65
CA LEU A 92 5.50 10.18 -1.01
C LEU A 92 6.03 11.37 -1.82
N VAL A 93 5.12 12.05 -2.52
CA VAL A 93 5.43 13.14 -3.46
C VAL A 93 5.64 14.46 -2.73
N LYS A 94 4.73 14.79 -1.80
CA LYS A 94 4.75 16.09 -1.10
C LYS A 94 3.97 16.04 0.20
N ILE A 95 4.42 16.82 1.19
CA ILE A 95 3.66 17.09 2.41
C ILE A 95 3.19 18.55 2.36
N MET A 96 1.91 18.79 2.58
CA MET A 96 1.33 20.12 2.74
C MET A 96 0.71 20.22 4.13
N ASP A 97 1.12 21.24 4.87
CA ASP A 97 0.77 21.35 6.27
C ASP A 97 -0.06 22.60 6.53
N THR A 98 -1.26 22.43 7.08
CA THR A 98 -2.15 23.52 7.53
C THR A 98 -2.29 23.46 9.06
N PRO A 99 -2.84 24.50 9.72
CA PRO A 99 -3.00 24.50 11.18
C PRO A 99 -3.83 23.31 11.71
N ASP A 100 -4.80 22.85 10.92
CA ASP A 100 -5.79 21.85 11.29
C ASP A 100 -5.55 20.47 10.63
N THR A 101 -4.86 20.42 9.49
CA THR A 101 -4.73 19.20 8.68
C THR A 101 -3.31 19.07 8.11
N THR A 102 -2.74 17.86 8.14
CA THR A 102 -1.57 17.51 7.33
C THR A 102 -2.04 16.72 6.12
N TYR A 103 -1.74 17.19 4.91
CA TYR A 103 -2.01 16.51 3.66
C TYR A 103 -0.73 15.84 3.15
N VAL A 104 -0.77 14.52 3.01
CA VAL A 104 0.31 13.73 2.44
C VAL A 104 -0.09 13.35 1.01
N VAL A 105 0.58 13.96 0.03
CA VAL A 105 0.39 13.69 -1.39
C VAL A 105 1.28 12.52 -1.78
N ILE A 106 0.66 11.48 -2.31
CA ILE A 106 1.29 10.21 -2.69
C ILE A 106 0.91 9.86 -4.13
N GLU A 107 1.70 9.00 -4.78
CA GLU A 107 1.32 8.49 -6.10
C GLU A 107 -0.03 7.76 -6.06
N TYR A 108 -0.80 7.88 -7.13
CA TYR A 108 -2.07 7.19 -7.28
C TYR A 108 -1.88 5.86 -8.02
N CYS A 109 -2.37 4.77 -7.44
CA CYS A 109 -2.37 3.45 -8.06
C CYS A 109 -3.80 3.13 -8.56
N PRO A 110 -4.06 3.19 -9.88
CA PRO A 110 -5.43 3.17 -10.42
C PRO A 110 -6.13 1.82 -10.30
N GLU A 111 -5.39 0.72 -10.11
CA GLU A 111 -5.99 -0.63 -10.06
C GLU A 111 -6.45 -1.04 -8.66
N GLY A 112 -6.27 -0.18 -7.66
CA GLY A 112 -6.65 -0.43 -6.27
C GLY A 112 -5.66 -1.35 -5.55
N ASP A 113 -6.14 -2.02 -4.50
CA ASP A 113 -5.33 -2.91 -3.69
C ASP A 113 -5.24 -4.34 -4.24
N LEU A 114 -4.24 -5.08 -3.78
CA LEU A 114 -3.96 -6.44 -4.20
C LEU A 114 -5.06 -7.41 -3.76
N PHE A 115 -5.77 -7.13 -2.65
CA PHE A 115 -6.85 -7.98 -2.17
C PHE A 115 -7.99 -8.06 -3.20
N SER A 116 -8.53 -6.93 -3.66
CA SER A 116 -9.59 -6.90 -4.68
C SER A 116 -9.09 -7.47 -6.01
N ASN A 117 -7.83 -7.24 -6.39
CA ASN A 117 -7.27 -7.84 -7.61
C ASN A 117 -7.13 -9.38 -7.53
N ILE A 118 -6.90 -9.94 -6.34
CA ILE A 118 -6.89 -11.38 -6.11
C ILE A 118 -8.31 -11.94 -6.09
N THR A 119 -9.20 -11.35 -5.28
CA THR A 119 -10.49 -11.95 -4.90
C THR A 119 -11.63 -11.63 -5.85
N GLU A 120 -11.74 -10.38 -6.31
CA GLU A 120 -12.82 -9.94 -7.19
C GLU A 120 -12.46 -10.13 -8.67
N LYS A 121 -11.21 -9.82 -9.04
CA LYS A 121 -10.74 -9.91 -10.43
C LYS A 121 -10.11 -11.25 -10.78
N GLY A 122 -9.71 -12.05 -9.79
CA GLY A 122 -9.06 -13.35 -10.00
C GLY A 122 -7.72 -13.27 -10.74
N LYS A 123 -7.08 -12.09 -10.80
CA LYS A 123 -5.99 -11.78 -11.75
C LYS A 123 -4.75 -12.65 -11.58
N TYR A 124 -4.48 -13.05 -10.34
CA TYR A 124 -3.26 -13.79 -9.95
C TYR A 124 -3.48 -15.30 -9.81
N ILE A 125 -4.73 -15.74 -9.68
CA ILE A 125 -5.04 -17.15 -9.39
C ILE A 125 -4.72 -18.02 -10.61
N ALA A 126 -4.06 -19.16 -10.36
CA ALA A 126 -3.57 -20.08 -11.39
C ALA A 126 -2.60 -19.47 -12.43
N ASN A 127 -2.07 -18.26 -12.16
CA ASN A 127 -1.04 -17.60 -12.96
C ASN A 127 0.28 -17.57 -12.17
N ASP A 128 0.98 -18.70 -12.15
CA ASP A 128 2.22 -18.87 -11.38
C ASP A 128 3.27 -17.80 -11.72
N TYR A 129 3.38 -17.40 -12.99
CA TYR A 129 4.31 -16.36 -13.43
C TYR A 129 3.99 -15.02 -12.78
N LEU A 130 2.73 -14.57 -12.87
CA LEU A 130 2.32 -13.29 -12.31
C LEU A 130 2.38 -13.30 -10.79
N ALA A 131 1.92 -14.39 -10.14
CA ALA A 131 2.00 -14.55 -8.70
C ALA A 131 3.46 -14.51 -8.21
N LYS A 132 4.38 -15.22 -8.88
CA LYS A 132 5.81 -15.24 -8.54
C LYS A 132 6.46 -13.87 -8.73
N SER A 133 6.24 -13.22 -9.88
CA SER A 133 6.77 -11.89 -10.17
C SER A 133 6.29 -10.85 -9.15
N THR A 134 4.99 -10.88 -8.83
CA THR A 134 4.36 -10.00 -7.84
C THR A 134 4.94 -10.25 -6.45
N PHE A 135 5.06 -11.51 -6.04
CA PHE A 135 5.61 -11.85 -4.74
C PHE A 135 7.06 -11.38 -4.59
N LEU A 136 7.89 -11.53 -5.62
CA LEU A 136 9.27 -11.05 -5.61
C LEU A 136 9.36 -9.52 -5.44
N GLN A 137 8.48 -8.74 -6.07
CA GLN A 137 8.40 -7.29 -5.86
C GLN A 137 8.01 -6.92 -4.42
N ILE A 138 7.13 -7.70 -3.80
CA ILE A 138 6.76 -7.53 -2.39
C ILE A 138 7.99 -7.84 -1.51
N LEU A 139 8.73 -8.90 -1.81
CA LEU A 139 9.98 -9.21 -1.10
C LEU A 139 11.01 -8.08 -1.26
N ASP A 140 11.17 -7.50 -2.46
CA ASP A 140 12.06 -6.35 -2.70
C ASP A 140 11.70 -5.15 -1.80
N ALA A 141 10.42 -4.78 -1.75
CA ALA A 141 9.95 -3.67 -0.92
C ALA A 141 10.19 -3.91 0.58
N VAL A 142 9.88 -5.12 1.08
CA VAL A 142 10.00 -5.45 2.50
C VAL A 142 11.46 -5.62 2.90
N GLU A 143 12.28 -6.24 2.06
CA GLU A 143 13.74 -6.36 2.26
C GLU A 143 14.39 -4.99 2.33
N TYR A 144 14.03 -4.07 1.41
CA TYR A 144 14.48 -2.70 1.45
C TYR A 144 14.09 -2.01 2.77
N CYS A 145 12.81 -2.09 3.17
CA CYS A 145 12.35 -1.53 4.45
C CYS A 145 13.17 -2.08 5.62
N HIS A 146 13.38 -3.40 5.69
CA HIS A 146 14.15 -4.05 6.76
C HIS A 146 15.61 -3.59 6.76
N SER A 147 16.20 -3.36 5.58
CA SER A 147 17.60 -2.90 5.43
C SER A 147 17.83 -1.50 6.00
N ILE A 148 16.81 -0.63 5.95
CA ILE A 148 16.82 0.71 6.55
C ILE A 148 16.21 0.73 7.96
N GLY A 149 15.98 -0.44 8.56
CA GLY A 149 15.49 -0.58 9.93
C GLY A 149 14.01 -0.29 10.12
N ILE A 150 13.20 -0.38 9.06
CA ILE A 150 11.74 -0.22 9.10
C ILE A 150 11.08 -1.60 9.01
N TYR A 151 10.22 -1.91 9.97
CA TYR A 151 9.40 -3.13 10.01
C TYR A 151 7.93 -2.76 9.88
N HIS A 152 7.22 -3.40 8.95
CA HIS A 152 5.89 -2.95 8.54
C HIS A 152 4.80 -3.35 9.55
N ARG A 153 4.86 -4.58 10.06
CA ARG A 153 3.95 -5.17 11.08
C ARG A 153 2.48 -5.32 10.71
N ASP A 154 2.02 -4.78 9.57
CA ASP A 154 0.68 -5.03 9.02
C ASP A 154 0.74 -5.34 7.52
N LEU A 155 1.61 -6.27 7.11
CA LEU A 155 1.65 -6.73 5.73
C LEU A 155 0.40 -7.55 5.42
N LYS A 156 -0.34 -7.12 4.39
CA LYS A 156 -1.53 -7.78 3.87
C LYS A 156 -1.82 -7.27 2.45
N PRO A 157 -2.57 -8.01 1.61
CA PRO A 157 -2.90 -7.58 0.26
C PRO A 157 -3.61 -6.21 0.19
N GLU A 158 -4.39 -5.83 1.20
CA GLU A 158 -5.06 -4.53 1.27
C GLU A 158 -4.07 -3.34 1.39
N ASN A 159 -2.87 -3.60 1.92
CA ASN A 159 -1.80 -2.59 2.05
C ASN A 159 -0.80 -2.64 0.89
N ILE A 160 -1.12 -3.36 -0.19
CA ILE A 160 -0.28 -3.46 -1.38
C ILE A 160 -1.10 -2.99 -2.57
N LEU A 161 -0.70 -1.88 -3.18
CA LEU A 161 -1.41 -1.29 -4.31
C LEU A 161 -0.88 -1.84 -5.63
N VAL A 162 -1.75 -1.83 -6.64
CA VAL A 162 -1.52 -2.43 -7.95
C VAL A 162 -1.52 -1.36 -9.04
N THR A 163 -0.61 -1.49 -10.01
CA THR A 163 -0.52 -0.66 -11.22
C THR A 163 0.05 -1.45 -12.39
N ASP A 164 0.13 -0.82 -13.56
CA ASP A 164 0.71 -1.35 -14.80
C ASP A 164 0.05 -2.65 -15.28
N ASP A 165 -1.28 -2.66 -15.29
CA ASP A 165 -2.11 -3.83 -15.59
C ASP A 165 -1.76 -5.04 -14.72
N GLY A 166 -1.58 -4.81 -13.42
CA GLY A 166 -1.32 -5.86 -12.43
C GLY A 166 0.11 -6.41 -12.45
N LEU A 167 0.98 -5.83 -13.26
CA LEU A 167 2.37 -6.26 -13.37
C LEU A 167 3.26 -5.64 -12.29
N THR A 168 2.84 -4.50 -11.72
CA THR A 168 3.61 -3.77 -10.70
C THR A 168 2.81 -3.66 -9.41
N VAL A 169 3.49 -3.90 -8.28
CA VAL A 169 2.93 -3.71 -6.94
C VAL A 169 3.75 -2.77 -6.09
N LYS A 170 3.07 -2.04 -5.20
CA LYS A 170 3.64 -1.02 -4.33
C LYS A 170 3.12 -1.14 -2.91
N LEU A 171 4.02 -1.32 -1.95
CA LEU A 171 3.72 -1.36 -0.52
C LEU A 171 3.25 0.02 -0.03
N ALA A 172 2.17 0.04 0.74
CA ALA A 172 1.53 1.23 1.29
C ALA A 172 1.22 1.06 2.78
N ASP A 173 0.77 2.14 3.42
CA ASP A 173 0.29 2.19 4.81
C ASP A 173 1.29 1.78 5.90
N PHE A 174 2.11 2.76 6.31
CA PHE A 174 3.09 2.62 7.39
C PHE A 174 2.51 2.94 8.78
N GLY A 175 1.18 2.96 8.95
CA GLY A 175 0.52 3.40 10.19
C GLY A 175 0.87 2.55 11.42
N LEU A 176 1.23 1.28 11.22
CA LEU A 176 1.69 0.37 12.28
C LEU A 176 3.20 0.08 12.23
N ALA A 177 3.93 0.70 11.30
CA ALA A 177 5.35 0.45 11.13
C ALA A 177 6.17 0.89 12.35
N THR A 178 7.32 0.24 12.53
CA THR A 178 8.23 0.50 13.64
C THR A 178 9.70 0.43 13.23
N THR A 179 10.54 1.09 14.00
CA THR A 179 12.00 0.97 13.95
C THR A 179 12.53 -0.06 14.96
N ASP A 180 11.65 -0.60 15.80
CA ASP A 180 12.02 -1.52 16.87
C ASP A 180 12.18 -2.94 16.31
N ARG A 181 13.40 -3.46 16.37
CA ARG A 181 13.70 -4.86 15.99
C ARG A 181 12.92 -5.86 16.84
N ILE A 182 12.76 -5.53 18.12
CA ILE A 182 12.06 -6.28 19.14
C ILE A 182 10.99 -5.35 19.72
N THR A 183 9.73 -5.79 19.74
CA THR A 183 8.61 -4.98 20.19
C THR A 183 7.72 -5.73 21.19
N SER A 184 7.06 -4.97 22.07
CA SER A 184 6.04 -5.45 22.99
C SER A 184 4.62 -5.09 22.54
N ASP A 185 4.46 -4.60 21.31
CA ASP A 185 3.16 -4.22 20.74
C ASP A 185 2.45 -5.47 20.18
N TYR A 186 1.79 -6.22 21.07
CA TYR A 186 1.05 -7.43 20.72
C TYR A 186 -0.31 -7.13 20.10
N GLY A 187 -0.78 -8.04 19.24
CA GLY A 187 -2.09 -7.91 18.59
C GLY A 187 -2.22 -6.71 17.65
N CYS A 188 -1.09 -6.12 17.23
CA CYS A 188 -1.08 -5.08 16.20
C CYS A 188 -1.09 -5.72 14.81
N GLY A 189 -1.91 -5.17 13.93
CA GLY A 189 -2.09 -5.64 12.55
C GLY A 189 -3.41 -6.38 12.32
N SER A 190 -3.50 -7.08 11.21
CA SER A 190 -4.71 -7.78 10.79
C SER A 190 -4.65 -9.26 11.17
N THR A 191 -5.65 -9.73 11.91
CA THR A 191 -5.67 -11.04 12.60
C THR A 191 -5.32 -12.24 11.71
N PHE A 192 -5.68 -12.23 10.43
CA PHE A 192 -5.37 -13.32 9.50
C PHE A 192 -3.87 -13.45 9.18
N TYR A 193 -3.12 -12.35 9.30
CA TYR A 193 -1.73 -12.22 8.85
C TYR A 193 -0.72 -12.19 9.98
N MET A 194 -1.16 -12.09 11.23
CA MET A 194 -0.27 -12.06 12.39
C MET A 194 0.35 -13.43 12.66
N SER A 195 1.62 -13.42 13.09
CA SER A 195 2.33 -14.59 13.58
C SER A 195 1.81 -15.10 14.93
N PRO A 196 2.01 -16.38 15.29
CA PRO A 196 1.57 -16.95 16.57
C PRO A 196 2.13 -16.17 17.77
N GLU A 197 3.37 -15.70 17.69
CA GLU A 197 4.01 -14.92 18.75
C GLU A 197 3.40 -13.51 18.89
N CYS A 198 2.89 -12.91 17.82
CA CYS A 198 2.20 -11.61 17.87
C CYS A 198 0.77 -11.72 18.43
N GLN A 199 0.10 -12.88 18.25
CA GLN A 199 -1.30 -13.11 18.62
C GLN A 199 -1.57 -13.52 20.08
N GLN A 200 -0.56 -13.43 20.95
CA GLN A 200 -0.72 -13.84 22.35
C GLN A 200 -1.77 -12.97 23.06
N ALA A 201 -2.88 -13.59 23.48
CA ALA A 201 -4.00 -12.89 24.13
C ALA A 201 -3.65 -12.35 25.53
N ALA A 202 -2.66 -12.95 26.19
CA ALA A 202 -2.15 -12.54 27.49
C ALA A 202 -0.63 -12.75 27.50
N PRO A 203 0.15 -11.85 26.86
CA PRO A 203 1.60 -11.96 26.84
C PRO A 203 2.13 -11.89 28.28
N LYS A 204 3.15 -12.68 28.59
CA LYS A 204 3.82 -12.62 29.89
C LYS A 204 4.37 -11.20 30.13
N PRO A 205 4.53 -10.75 31.39
CA PRO A 205 5.24 -9.51 31.67
C PRO A 205 6.61 -9.52 30.98
N PHE A 206 6.98 -8.42 30.31
CA PHE A 206 8.20 -8.28 29.52
C PHE A 206 8.32 -9.20 28.31
N ALA A 207 7.23 -9.85 27.88
CA ALA A 207 7.24 -10.54 26.60
C ALA A 207 7.49 -9.52 25.48
N SER A 208 8.27 -9.95 24.50
CA SER A 208 8.47 -9.24 23.25
C SER A 208 8.60 -10.23 22.09
N TYR A 209 8.38 -9.76 20.87
CA TYR A 209 8.64 -10.54 19.66
C TYR A 209 9.48 -9.75 18.66
N ALA A 210 10.14 -10.48 17.75
CA ALA A 210 10.94 -9.88 16.69
C ALA A 210 10.07 -9.44 15.52
N SER A 211 10.23 -8.20 15.09
CA SER A 211 9.40 -7.59 14.05
C SER A 211 9.65 -8.22 12.66
N ALA A 212 10.91 -8.51 12.32
CA ALA A 212 11.25 -9.05 11.01
C ALA A 212 10.68 -10.47 10.76
N PRO A 213 10.81 -11.45 11.68
CA PRO A 213 10.16 -12.74 11.51
C PRO A 213 8.63 -12.66 11.46
N ASN A 214 8.02 -11.69 12.16
CA ASN A 214 6.58 -11.45 12.07
C ASN A 214 6.17 -11.03 10.65
N ASP A 215 6.90 -10.10 10.02
CA ASP A 215 6.66 -9.72 8.62
C ASP A 215 6.80 -10.92 7.67
N VAL A 216 7.78 -11.80 7.89
CA VAL A 216 7.93 -13.04 7.08
C VAL A 216 6.72 -13.97 7.20
N TRP A 217 6.12 -14.07 8.39
CA TRP A 217 4.88 -14.83 8.55
C TRP A 217 3.76 -14.28 7.68
N SER A 218 3.56 -12.96 7.72
CA SER A 218 2.55 -12.27 6.91
C SER A 218 2.80 -12.45 5.41
N LEU A 219 4.06 -12.42 4.97
CA LEU A 219 4.45 -12.75 3.58
C LEU A 219 4.03 -14.18 3.19
N GLY A 220 4.13 -15.15 4.09
CA GLY A 220 3.63 -16.51 3.84
C GLY A 220 2.12 -16.55 3.59
N VAL A 221 1.34 -15.78 4.35
CA VAL A 221 -0.12 -15.68 4.15
C VAL A 221 -0.42 -15.02 2.81
N ILE A 222 0.27 -13.93 2.46
CA ILE A 222 0.14 -13.25 1.16
C ILE A 222 0.46 -14.20 0.00
N LEU A 223 1.49 -15.04 0.12
CA LEU A 223 1.83 -16.03 -0.89
C LEU A 223 0.67 -17.01 -1.13
N VAL A 224 0.03 -17.50 -0.05
CA VAL A 224 -1.16 -18.36 -0.17
C VAL A 224 -2.33 -17.60 -0.81
N ASN A 225 -2.52 -16.32 -0.49
CA ASN A 225 -3.55 -15.49 -1.13
C ASN A 225 -3.31 -15.35 -2.63
N LEU A 226 -2.08 -15.04 -3.06
CA LEU A 226 -1.71 -14.91 -4.47
C LEU A 226 -1.94 -16.20 -5.26
N THR A 227 -1.66 -17.36 -4.65
CA THR A 227 -1.76 -18.65 -5.35
C THR A 227 -3.15 -19.26 -5.31
N CYS A 228 -3.92 -19.00 -4.24
CA CYS A 228 -5.16 -19.74 -3.96
C CYS A 228 -6.38 -18.86 -3.67
N GLY A 229 -6.21 -17.55 -3.52
CA GLY A 229 -7.30 -16.61 -3.22
C GLY A 229 -7.94 -16.84 -1.84
N ARG A 230 -7.22 -17.53 -0.94
CA ARG A 230 -7.73 -17.98 0.36
C ARG A 230 -6.70 -17.69 1.45
N ASN A 231 -7.19 -17.55 2.69
CA ASN A 231 -6.33 -17.55 3.87
C ASN A 231 -6.08 -18.99 4.34
N PRO A 232 -4.88 -19.30 4.86
CA PRO A 232 -4.59 -20.63 5.38
C PRO A 232 -5.37 -20.92 6.67
N TRP A 233 -5.67 -19.90 7.49
CA TRP A 233 -6.43 -19.99 8.76
C TRP A 233 -7.07 -18.65 9.09
N LYS A 234 -7.97 -18.62 10.09
CA LYS A 234 -8.49 -17.35 10.62
C LYS A 234 -7.51 -16.71 11.60
N ARG A 235 -6.87 -17.56 12.41
CA ARG A 235 -5.87 -17.18 13.41
C ARG A 235 -4.77 -18.22 13.50
N ALA A 236 -3.55 -17.77 13.69
CA ALA A 236 -2.38 -18.61 13.89
C ALA A 236 -2.28 -19.05 15.37
N CYS A 237 -3.33 -19.72 15.88
CA CYS A 237 -3.43 -20.18 17.27
C CYS A 237 -4.09 -21.56 17.38
N TYR A 238 -3.87 -22.26 18.50
CA TYR A 238 -4.35 -23.65 18.65
C TYR A 238 -5.86 -23.80 18.76
N GLU A 239 -6.59 -22.70 19.03
CA GLU A 239 -8.05 -22.66 18.99
C GLU A 239 -8.58 -22.76 17.55
N ASP A 240 -7.84 -22.26 16.56
CA ASP A 240 -8.18 -22.37 15.14
C ASP A 240 -8.00 -23.81 14.65
N SER A 241 -9.06 -24.38 14.08
CA SER A 241 -9.07 -25.79 13.65
C SER A 241 -8.05 -26.07 12.55
N THR A 242 -7.87 -25.14 11.63
CA THR A 242 -6.98 -25.30 10.48
C THR A 242 -5.53 -25.15 10.90
N PHE A 243 -5.22 -24.14 11.72
CA PHE A 243 -3.89 -23.99 12.29
C PHE A 243 -3.50 -25.21 13.13
N ARG A 244 -4.42 -25.71 13.96
CA ARG A 244 -4.20 -26.94 14.75
C ARG A 244 -3.97 -28.18 13.88
N ALA A 245 -4.67 -28.31 12.74
CA ALA A 245 -4.44 -29.41 11.81
C ALA A 245 -3.05 -29.31 11.14
N TYR A 246 -2.65 -28.10 10.75
CA TYR A 246 -1.33 -27.81 10.19
C TYR A 246 -0.17 -28.08 11.17
N MET A 247 -0.38 -27.83 12.46
CA MET A 247 0.61 -28.16 13.49
C MET A 247 0.77 -29.67 13.71
N LYS A 248 -0.27 -30.47 13.40
CA LYS A 248 -0.20 -31.94 13.46
C LYS A 248 0.44 -32.54 12.21
N ASP A 249 0.16 -31.97 11.05
CA ASP A 249 0.70 -32.39 9.77
C ASP A 249 1.09 -31.18 8.91
N ARG A 250 2.40 -31.04 8.64
CA ARG A 250 2.96 -29.96 7.82
C ARG A 250 2.52 -30.04 6.35
N ASN A 251 1.92 -31.16 5.92
CA ASN A 251 1.32 -31.31 4.59
C ASN A 251 -0.18 -30.96 4.55
N PHE A 252 -0.79 -30.58 5.67
CA PHE A 252 -2.22 -30.30 5.74
C PHE A 252 -2.66 -29.23 4.74
N LEU A 253 -1.89 -28.13 4.56
CA LEU A 253 -2.26 -27.10 3.60
C LEU A 253 -2.31 -27.64 2.16
N LYS A 254 -1.39 -28.54 1.79
CA LYS A 254 -1.40 -29.22 0.50
C LYS A 254 -2.59 -30.15 0.31
N SER A 255 -3.20 -30.67 1.38
CA SER A 255 -4.39 -31.53 1.26
C SER A 255 -5.68 -30.74 1.03
N ILE A 256 -5.71 -29.45 1.36
CA ILE A 256 -6.90 -28.59 1.25
C ILE A 256 -6.78 -27.48 0.19
N LEU A 257 -5.58 -27.23 -0.34
CA LEU A 257 -5.28 -26.19 -1.33
C LEU A 257 -4.49 -26.80 -2.50
N PRO A 258 -4.58 -26.21 -3.72
CA PRO A 258 -3.92 -26.72 -4.93
C PRO A 258 -2.41 -26.40 -4.97
N LEU A 259 -1.68 -26.76 -3.91
CA LEU A 259 -0.26 -26.46 -3.73
C LEU A 259 0.61 -27.57 -4.32
N THR A 260 1.74 -27.21 -4.94
CA THR A 260 2.78 -28.17 -5.27
C THR A 260 3.52 -28.65 -4.01
N SER A 261 4.25 -29.77 -4.10
CA SER A 261 5.14 -30.22 -3.02
C SER A 261 6.23 -29.19 -2.71
N GLU A 262 6.71 -28.48 -3.74
CA GLU A 262 7.71 -27.41 -3.61
C GLU A 262 7.15 -26.26 -2.78
N LEU A 263 6.00 -25.70 -3.18
CA LEU A 263 5.38 -24.60 -2.44
C LEU A 263 5.03 -25.00 -1.00
N ASN A 264 4.53 -26.23 -0.77
CA ASN A 264 4.28 -26.71 0.60
C ASN A 264 5.56 -26.75 1.44
N THR A 265 6.70 -27.10 0.84
CA THR A 265 8.01 -27.08 1.53
C THR A 265 8.42 -25.66 1.90
N ILE A 266 8.23 -24.70 0.99
CA ILE A 266 8.48 -23.27 1.24
C ILE A 266 7.61 -22.77 2.38
N LEU A 267 6.30 -23.02 2.32
CA LEU A 267 5.35 -22.62 3.37
C LEU A 267 5.69 -23.27 4.71
N SER A 268 6.24 -24.49 4.72
CA SER A 268 6.68 -25.14 5.97
C SER A 268 7.84 -24.41 6.67
N ARG A 269 8.72 -23.75 5.91
CA ARG A 269 9.84 -22.92 6.40
C ARG A 269 9.39 -21.52 6.82
N VAL A 270 8.39 -20.96 6.13
CA VAL A 270 7.82 -19.64 6.45
C VAL A 270 6.90 -19.69 7.66
N PHE A 271 6.05 -20.72 7.77
CA PHE A 271 5.17 -20.93 8.92
C PHE A 271 5.81 -21.78 10.01
N GLU A 272 7.12 -21.64 10.20
CA GLU A 272 7.84 -22.16 11.35
C GLU A 272 7.45 -21.33 12.59
N VAL A 273 7.06 -22.01 13.67
CA VAL A 273 6.52 -21.36 14.88
C VAL A 273 7.64 -20.72 15.68
N ASP A 274 8.82 -21.33 15.72
CA ASP A 274 9.99 -20.70 16.33
C ASP A 274 10.54 -19.59 15.42
N PRO A 275 10.39 -18.30 15.77
CA PRO A 275 10.80 -17.20 14.90
C PRO A 275 12.31 -17.19 14.60
N ASN A 276 13.13 -17.87 15.39
CA ASN A 276 14.58 -17.98 15.16
C ASN A 276 14.94 -19.05 14.12
N LYS A 277 14.03 -19.97 13.81
CA LYS A 277 14.19 -21.02 12.80
C LYS A 277 13.42 -20.74 11.52
N ARG A 278 12.51 -19.76 11.58
CA ARG A 278 11.73 -19.26 10.45
C ARG A 278 12.66 -18.71 9.37
N ALA A 279 12.31 -18.97 8.12
CA ALA A 279 13.06 -18.47 6.99
C ALA A 279 13.23 -16.94 7.06
N THR A 280 14.38 -16.47 6.61
CA THR A 280 14.63 -15.05 6.32
C THR A 280 14.04 -14.66 4.96
N ILE A 281 13.95 -13.36 4.67
CA ILE A 281 13.49 -12.88 3.35
C ILE A 281 14.42 -13.37 2.24
N ALA A 282 15.74 -13.36 2.47
CA ALA A 282 16.72 -13.86 1.50
C ALA A 282 16.51 -15.36 1.20
N GLU A 283 16.37 -16.20 2.24
CA GLU A 283 16.07 -17.63 2.03
C GLU A 283 14.72 -17.85 1.32
N LEU A 284 13.70 -17.05 1.68
CA LEU A 284 12.39 -17.11 1.03
C LEU A 284 12.48 -16.74 -0.46
N ARG A 285 13.23 -15.69 -0.79
CA ARG A 285 13.51 -15.28 -2.18
C ARG A 285 14.17 -16.41 -2.97
N ASP A 286 15.22 -17.01 -2.44
CA ASP A 286 15.95 -18.10 -3.10
C ASP A 286 15.06 -19.32 -3.34
N MET A 287 14.24 -19.68 -2.34
CA MET A 287 13.26 -20.75 -2.45
C MET A 287 12.20 -20.45 -3.52
N ILE A 288 11.69 -19.22 -3.59
CA ILE A 288 10.71 -18.82 -4.60
C ILE A 288 11.33 -18.84 -5.99
N LEU A 289 12.52 -18.28 -6.18
CA LEU A 289 13.24 -18.30 -7.46
C LEU A 289 13.47 -19.74 -7.95
N SER A 290 13.84 -20.64 -7.05
CA SER A 290 14.08 -22.05 -7.34
C SER A 290 12.80 -22.87 -7.54
N CYS A 291 11.64 -22.38 -7.08
CA CYS A 291 10.36 -23.08 -7.24
C CYS A 291 9.89 -23.02 -8.70
N GLY A 292 9.74 -24.19 -9.32
CA GLY A 292 9.36 -24.32 -10.72
C GLY A 292 7.87 -24.04 -10.95
N ARG A 293 7.01 -24.47 -10.01
CA ARG A 293 5.57 -24.21 -10.01
C ARG A 293 5.03 -24.04 -8.60
N LEU A 294 4.19 -23.03 -8.44
CA LEU A 294 3.50 -22.73 -7.19
C LEU A 294 2.25 -23.60 -7.04
N THR A 295 1.46 -23.76 -8.11
CA THR A 295 0.15 -24.44 -8.05
C THR A 295 0.05 -25.67 -8.96
N THR A 296 -0.83 -26.61 -8.61
CA THR A 296 -1.13 -27.78 -9.44
C THR A 296 -2.12 -27.49 -10.57
N LEU A 297 -2.80 -26.34 -10.51
CA LEU A 297 -3.83 -25.91 -11.47
C LEU A 297 -3.27 -25.06 -12.61
N SER A 298 -2.03 -24.57 -12.51
CA SER A 298 -1.45 -23.71 -13.54
C SER A 298 -1.16 -24.52 -14.82
N PRO A 299 -1.58 -24.05 -16.02
CA PRO A 299 -1.23 -24.68 -17.28
C PRO A 299 0.28 -24.91 -17.38
N ALA A 300 0.72 -25.96 -18.08
CA ALA A 300 2.15 -26.19 -18.31
C ALA A 300 2.84 -24.91 -18.81
N PRO A 301 4.04 -24.56 -18.29
CA PRO A 301 4.72 -23.35 -18.69
C PRO A 301 4.90 -23.41 -20.20
N GLN A 302 4.18 -22.57 -20.92
CA GLN A 302 4.50 -22.30 -22.31
C GLN A 302 5.88 -21.64 -22.28
N ALA A 303 6.81 -22.18 -23.07
CA ALA A 303 8.14 -21.59 -23.20
C ALA A 303 7.99 -20.17 -23.76
N TYR A 304 7.97 -19.16 -22.88
CA TYR A 304 7.97 -17.78 -23.29
C TYR A 304 9.34 -17.48 -23.90
N SER A 305 9.35 -17.27 -25.22
CA SER A 305 10.51 -16.70 -25.90
C SER A 305 10.73 -15.29 -25.34
N PRO A 306 11.99 -14.87 -25.09
CA PRO A 306 12.25 -13.53 -24.57
C PRO A 306 11.74 -12.51 -25.59
N VAL A 307 10.71 -11.75 -25.20
CA VAL A 307 10.27 -10.59 -25.97
C VAL A 307 11.38 -9.56 -25.87
N ASN A 308 12.03 -9.30 -27.00
CA ASN A 308 12.99 -8.23 -27.16
C ASN A 308 12.43 -6.92 -26.61
N SER A 309 13.23 -6.26 -25.78
CA SER A 309 12.94 -5.01 -25.12
C SER A 309 12.41 -3.95 -26.10
N CYS A 310 11.15 -3.55 -25.92
CA CYS A 310 10.69 -2.26 -26.42
C CYS A 310 11.23 -1.18 -25.49
N ARG A 311 12.33 -0.54 -25.94
CA ARG A 311 12.77 0.76 -25.45
C ARG A 311 11.65 1.79 -25.67
N ASN A 312 11.56 2.70 -24.68
CA ASN A 312 10.86 4.00 -24.67
C ASN A 312 9.41 4.03 -24.15
N ALA A 313 9.30 4.15 -22.82
CA ALA A 313 8.45 5.17 -22.20
C ALA A 313 9.17 5.70 -20.96
N ARG A 314 9.87 6.84 -21.09
CA ARG A 314 10.43 7.56 -19.95
C ARG A 314 9.28 8.27 -19.24
N TYR A 315 8.80 7.74 -18.13
CA TYR A 315 8.14 8.57 -17.13
C TYR A 315 9.24 9.29 -16.35
N CYS A 316 9.52 10.52 -16.77
CA CYS A 316 10.47 11.40 -16.12
C CYS A 316 9.72 12.12 -14.99
N TYR A 317 9.91 11.70 -13.75
CA TYR A 317 9.67 12.57 -12.60
C TYR A 317 10.81 13.61 -12.57
N PRO A 318 10.52 14.93 -12.64
CA PRO A 318 11.58 15.94 -12.51
C PRO A 318 12.12 15.91 -11.08
N GLN A 319 13.37 15.49 -10.91
CA GLN A 319 14.18 15.88 -9.76
C GLN A 319 14.91 17.16 -10.12
N ASP A 320 14.50 18.30 -9.57
CA ASP A 320 15.27 19.54 -9.63
C ASP A 320 16.16 19.67 -8.39
N PRO A 321 17.49 19.85 -8.55
CA PRO A 321 18.33 20.50 -7.56
C PRO A 321 18.34 22.03 -7.76
N ILE A 322 18.48 22.74 -6.64
CA ILE A 322 18.46 24.20 -6.48
C ILE A 322 19.74 24.88 -7.04
N GLU A 323 19.53 26.06 -7.65
CA GLU A 323 20.44 27.20 -7.90
C GLU A 323 21.46 27.19 -9.08
N ALA A 324 21.20 28.05 -10.08
CA ALA A 324 21.95 29.30 -10.31
C ALA A 324 21.35 30.13 -11.48
N MET A 325 21.06 31.40 -11.22
CA MET A 325 20.64 32.39 -12.23
C MET A 325 21.84 32.91 -13.04
N THR A 326 21.73 32.94 -14.37
CA THR A 326 22.33 34.00 -15.22
C THR A 326 21.64 34.14 -16.57
N GLN A 327 20.86 35.23 -16.66
CA GLN A 327 20.58 36.16 -17.76
C GLN A 327 20.78 35.82 -19.27
N LEU A 328 19.70 36.14 -20.01
CA LEU A 328 19.57 36.97 -21.23
C LEU A 328 19.44 36.32 -22.64
N GLN A 329 18.36 36.79 -23.30
CA GLN A 329 18.13 37.08 -24.74
C GLN A 329 17.50 36.03 -25.67
N SER A 330 16.25 36.33 -26.06
CA SER A 330 15.58 36.05 -27.35
C SER A 330 15.79 37.27 -28.29
N PRO A 331 15.56 37.23 -29.64
CA PRO A 331 14.38 36.64 -30.30
C PRO A 331 14.53 36.07 -31.74
N ALA A 332 13.44 35.44 -32.23
CA ALA A 332 12.71 35.80 -33.46
C ALA A 332 12.38 34.67 -34.49
N MET A 333 11.08 34.66 -34.86
CA MET A 333 10.46 34.43 -36.19
C MET A 333 10.18 33.00 -36.73
N SER A 334 8.87 32.72 -36.89
CA SER A 334 8.23 31.85 -37.91
C SER A 334 8.25 32.52 -39.31
N PRO A 335 7.74 31.97 -40.45
CA PRO A 335 6.44 31.26 -40.62
C PRO A 335 6.31 30.22 -41.78
N VAL A 336 5.05 29.81 -42.01
CA VAL A 336 4.40 29.32 -43.27
C VAL A 336 4.41 27.79 -43.48
N ALA A 337 3.39 27.09 -44.01
CA ALA A 337 1.92 27.13 -44.09
C ALA A 337 1.49 25.84 -44.83
N ASP A 338 0.17 25.65 -44.92
CA ASP A 338 -0.60 24.76 -45.82
C ASP A 338 -0.72 23.28 -45.48
N SER A 339 -1.82 22.57 -45.73
CA SER A 339 -3.26 22.80 -46.01
C SER A 339 -3.77 21.43 -46.50
N PHE A 340 -5.09 21.22 -46.49
CA PHE A 340 -5.87 20.12 -47.11
C PHE A 340 -6.18 18.85 -46.30
N ALA A 341 -7.39 18.85 -45.74
CA ALA A 341 -8.36 17.74 -45.79
C ALA A 341 -9.08 17.80 -47.18
N PRO A 342 -9.94 16.84 -47.65
CA PRO A 342 -10.98 16.22 -46.81
C PRO A 342 -11.54 14.81 -47.19
N GLN A 343 -12.42 14.32 -46.28
CA GLN A 343 -13.71 13.62 -46.53
C GLN A 343 -13.84 12.08 -46.72
N LEU A 344 -14.86 11.56 -46.00
CA LEU A 344 -15.84 10.48 -46.29
C LEU A 344 -15.68 9.07 -45.67
N SER A 345 -16.61 8.77 -44.73
CA SER A 345 -17.13 7.46 -44.29
C SER A 345 -18.18 6.90 -45.31
N PRO A 346 -18.97 5.83 -45.06
CA PRO A 346 -18.91 4.71 -44.07
C PRO A 346 -19.21 3.32 -44.68
N HIS A 347 -19.10 2.21 -43.92
CA HIS A 347 -19.93 1.03 -44.16
C HIS A 347 -20.21 0.21 -42.89
N LEU A 348 -21.50 -0.10 -42.68
CA LEU A 348 -22.02 -1.06 -41.72
C LEU A 348 -21.77 -2.51 -42.16
N SER A 349 -21.67 -3.42 -41.20
CA SER A 349 -22.40 -4.72 -41.29
C SER A 349 -22.55 -5.36 -39.91
N GLN A 350 -23.81 -5.64 -39.57
CA GLN A 350 -24.29 -6.48 -38.48
C GLN A 350 -23.98 -7.96 -38.75
N PHE A 351 -23.78 -8.76 -37.71
CA PHE A 351 -24.26 -10.14 -37.65
C PHE A 351 -24.59 -10.55 -36.21
N SER A 352 -25.69 -11.28 -36.11
CA SER A 352 -26.43 -11.75 -34.94
C SER A 352 -26.24 -13.25 -34.72
N ASN A 353 -26.46 -13.71 -33.47
CA ASN A 353 -27.14 -14.96 -33.02
C ASN A 353 -26.62 -15.38 -31.62
N ARG A 354 -27.45 -15.35 -30.56
CA ARG A 354 -28.44 -16.37 -30.08
C ARG A 354 -27.77 -17.57 -29.38
N SER A 355 -27.86 -17.64 -28.04
CA SER A 355 -28.68 -18.59 -27.20
C SER A 355 -28.06 -20.01 -27.11
N SER A 356 -28.01 -20.75 -26.00
CA SER A 356 -28.99 -21.01 -24.93
C SER A 356 -28.38 -21.98 -23.87
N ASP A 357 -28.84 -21.84 -22.63
CA ASP A 357 -29.14 -22.81 -21.54
C ASP A 357 -28.43 -24.18 -21.41
N SER A 358 -28.01 -24.52 -20.16
CA SER A 358 -28.67 -25.52 -19.27
C SER A 358 -27.72 -26.19 -18.26
N ASP A 359 -28.10 -26.02 -16.98
CA ASP A 359 -27.97 -26.82 -15.75
C ASP A 359 -27.10 -28.09 -15.65
N SER A 360 -26.38 -28.22 -14.52
CA SER A 360 -26.53 -29.37 -13.61
C SER A 360 -25.80 -29.18 -12.27
N ASP A 361 -26.50 -29.58 -11.20
CA ASP A 361 -26.14 -29.54 -9.79
C ASP A 361 -24.99 -30.50 -9.41
N ASN A 362 -24.11 -30.07 -8.49
CA ASN A 362 -23.43 -30.99 -7.59
C ASN A 362 -23.15 -30.32 -6.23
N ALA A 363 -23.58 -30.99 -5.15
CA ALA A 363 -23.68 -30.46 -3.80
C ALA A 363 -22.30 -30.24 -3.14
N SER A 364 -22.10 -29.02 -2.61
CA SER A 364 -20.91 -28.56 -1.91
C SER A 364 -21.05 -28.72 -0.39
N VAL A 365 -20.02 -29.28 0.25
CA VAL A 365 -19.77 -29.12 1.69
C VAL A 365 -18.53 -28.24 1.82
N PHE A 366 -18.72 -26.93 1.65
CA PHE A 366 -17.71 -25.93 1.97
C PHE A 366 -18.42 -24.68 2.48
N SER A 367 -17.99 -24.18 3.64
CA SER A 367 -18.58 -23.03 4.30
C SER A 367 -18.30 -21.76 3.51
N ASP A 368 -19.31 -21.24 2.82
CA ASP A 368 -19.40 -19.84 2.46
C ASP A 368 -19.49 -19.02 3.76
N ALA A 369 -18.47 -18.22 4.03
CA ALA A 369 -18.49 -17.26 5.11
C ALA A 369 -19.10 -15.96 4.58
N SER A 370 -20.44 -15.87 4.65
CA SER A 370 -21.16 -14.62 4.62
C SER A 370 -20.70 -13.72 5.77
N SER A 371 -20.38 -12.49 5.44
CA SER A 371 -19.95 -11.42 6.35
C SER A 371 -21.02 -11.12 7.40
N VAL A 372 -20.77 -11.55 8.64
CA VAL A 372 -21.36 -10.97 9.85
C VAL A 372 -20.21 -10.57 10.77
N SER A 373 -19.83 -9.31 10.64
CA SER A 373 -18.85 -8.63 11.47
C SER A 373 -19.42 -8.36 12.86
N SER A 374 -18.90 -9.05 13.87
CA SER A 374 -19.06 -8.65 15.27
C SER A 374 -17.73 -8.07 15.80
N SER A 375 -17.77 -6.75 16.00
CA SER A 375 -17.03 -5.96 16.99
C SER A 375 -15.60 -6.40 17.34
N SER A 376 -14.62 -5.81 16.65
CA SER A 376 -13.32 -5.40 17.20
C SER A 376 -12.68 -4.40 16.24
N SER A 377 -12.25 -3.26 16.76
CA SER A 377 -11.78 -2.08 16.01
C SER A 377 -10.68 -2.41 15.00
N THR A 378 -11.02 -2.49 13.71
CA THR A 378 -10.06 -2.66 12.60
C THR A 378 -10.25 -1.57 11.56
N SER A 379 -9.15 -0.93 11.17
CA SER A 379 -9.06 0.06 10.10
C SER A 379 -9.21 -0.61 8.73
N SER A 380 -10.44 -0.94 8.36
CA SER A 380 -10.82 -1.40 7.03
C SER A 380 -11.58 -0.27 6.33
N TYR A 381 -10.98 0.29 5.28
CA TYR A 381 -11.59 1.30 4.42
C TYR A 381 -12.90 0.76 3.83
N GLN A 382 -14.02 1.41 4.11
CA GLN A 382 -15.32 1.06 3.53
C GLN A 382 -15.51 1.81 2.20
N HIS A 383 -15.70 1.06 1.11
CA HIS A 383 -16.12 1.61 -0.17
C HIS A 383 -17.57 2.11 -0.08
N ILE A 384 -17.80 3.39 -0.41
CA ILE A 384 -19.14 3.98 -0.52
C ILE A 384 -19.55 3.97 -2.01
N PRO A 385 -20.78 3.53 -2.38
CA PRO A 385 -21.28 3.63 -3.73
C PRO A 385 -21.43 5.09 -4.19
N THR A 386 -20.99 5.38 -5.40
CA THR A 386 -21.07 6.71 -6.02
C THR A 386 -22.53 7.15 -6.21
N TYR A 387 -22.96 8.20 -5.51
CA TYR A 387 -24.19 8.93 -5.83
C TYR A 387 -23.89 10.08 -6.81
N VAL A 388 -24.56 10.08 -7.95
CA VAL A 388 -24.53 11.18 -8.92
C VAL A 388 -25.41 12.31 -8.40
N SER A 389 -24.82 13.41 -7.91
CA SER A 389 -25.52 14.64 -7.55
C SER A 389 -25.48 15.65 -8.71
N LYS A 390 -26.63 16.30 -8.94
CA LYS A 390 -26.84 17.30 -10.00
C LYS A 390 -26.17 18.65 -9.65
N PRO A 391 -25.70 19.44 -10.63
CA PRO A 391 -25.05 20.70 -10.38
C PRO A 391 -26.03 21.79 -9.88
N VAL A 392 -25.61 22.55 -8.88
CA VAL A 392 -26.26 23.78 -8.39
C VAL A 392 -25.55 24.99 -9.03
N PRO A 393 -26.25 26.08 -9.43
CA PRO A 393 -25.64 27.17 -10.19
C PRO A 393 -24.71 28.05 -9.33
N ALA A 394 -23.61 28.49 -9.96
CA ALA A 394 -22.61 29.36 -9.37
C ALA A 394 -23.15 30.79 -9.12
N ALA A 395 -22.91 31.31 -7.91
CA ALA A 395 -23.09 32.73 -7.61
C ALA A 395 -21.85 33.51 -8.07
N HIS A 396 -22.04 34.46 -8.98
CA HIS A 396 -21.02 35.40 -9.42
C HIS A 396 -20.67 36.37 -8.29
N HIS A 397 -19.48 36.24 -7.72
CA HIS A 397 -18.83 37.33 -7.00
C HIS A 397 -17.67 37.87 -7.85
N GLN A 398 -17.85 39.10 -8.35
CA GLN A 398 -16.77 39.92 -8.90
C GLN A 398 -15.70 40.11 -7.83
N TYR A 399 -14.46 39.70 -8.14
CA TYR A 399 -13.31 40.02 -7.31
C TYR A 399 -12.28 40.80 -8.12
N VAL A 400 -11.88 41.93 -7.58
CA VAL A 400 -10.97 42.94 -8.13
C VAL A 400 -9.55 42.64 -7.63
N SER A 401 -8.57 42.60 -8.52
CA SER A 401 -7.14 42.47 -8.16
C SER A 401 -6.58 43.78 -7.58
N PRO A 402 -5.69 43.74 -6.58
CA PRO A 402 -4.29 44.17 -6.84
C PRO A 402 -3.24 43.53 -5.88
N PRO A 403 -1.97 43.98 -5.88
CA PRO A 403 -0.89 43.78 -6.85
C PRO A 403 0.17 42.75 -6.34
N GLY A 404 0.98 42.18 -7.23
CA GLY A 404 2.18 41.43 -6.82
C GLY A 404 3.36 42.36 -6.44
N PRO A 405 4.56 41.84 -6.16
CA PRO A 405 4.91 40.60 -5.47
C PRO A 405 5.58 40.91 -4.11
N TRP A 406 5.19 40.21 -3.03
CA TRP A 406 5.95 40.21 -1.79
C TRP A 406 6.75 38.91 -1.69
N TYR A 407 8.07 39.05 -1.83
CA TYR A 407 9.02 38.09 -1.28
C TYR A 407 8.96 38.18 0.25
N THR A 408 8.43 37.15 0.91
CA THR A 408 8.85 36.72 2.26
C THR A 408 8.33 35.31 2.52
N LEU A 409 9.23 34.32 2.43
CA LEU A 409 9.03 32.96 2.95
C LEU A 409 8.94 33.00 4.48
N PRO A 410 7.94 32.37 5.11
CA PRO A 410 8.00 32.10 6.54
C PRO A 410 9.03 31.00 6.83
N SER A 411 10.02 31.34 7.64
CA SER A 411 11.19 30.58 8.10
C SER A 411 10.88 29.35 9.01
N GLN A 412 9.83 28.60 8.72
CA GLN A 412 9.44 27.39 9.48
C GLN A 412 9.69 26.08 8.74
N ILE A 413 9.81 26.09 7.41
CA ILE A 413 10.03 24.86 6.62
C ILE A 413 11.48 24.33 6.75
N HIS A 414 12.46 25.22 6.97
CA HIS A 414 13.83 24.79 7.27
C HIS A 414 14.02 24.20 8.67
N ARG A 415 13.10 24.44 9.62
CA ARG A 415 13.25 23.90 10.98
C ARG A 415 12.82 22.43 11.07
N LEU A 416 11.83 21.98 10.30
CA LEU A 416 11.43 20.57 10.34
C LEU A 416 12.50 19.67 9.70
N ALA A 417 13.06 20.05 8.55
CA ALA A 417 14.14 19.29 7.92
C ALA A 417 15.45 19.30 8.74
N ASN A 418 15.87 20.45 9.29
CA ASN A 418 17.13 20.54 10.04
C ASN A 418 17.04 20.01 11.47
N CYS A 419 15.86 19.99 12.11
CA CYS A 419 15.69 19.41 13.44
C CYS A 419 15.79 17.87 13.41
N PHE A 420 15.46 17.22 12.28
CA PHE A 420 15.67 15.78 12.10
C PHE A 420 17.14 15.39 11.87
N GLN A 421 18.00 16.30 11.37
CA GLN A 421 19.43 16.05 11.20
C GLN A 421 20.28 16.34 12.46
N GLN A 422 19.82 17.20 13.38
CA GLN A 422 20.62 17.62 14.55
C GLN A 422 20.36 16.84 15.85
N GLN A 423 19.44 15.87 15.88
CA GLN A 423 19.20 15.03 17.07
C GLN A 423 20.01 13.71 17.15
N PHE A 424 20.93 13.44 16.21
CA PHE A 424 21.74 12.20 16.21
C PHE A 424 23.27 12.40 16.13
N HIS A 425 23.80 13.55 16.58
CA HIS A 425 25.22 13.67 16.88
C HIS A 425 25.41 14.44 18.18
N HIS A 426 25.64 13.70 19.28
CA HIS A 426 26.67 13.95 20.30
C HIS A 426 26.39 13.14 21.57
N THR A 427 27.18 12.08 21.78
CA THR A 427 27.62 11.68 23.12
C THR A 427 29.00 11.02 22.96
N PRO A 428 30.07 11.59 23.53
CA PRO A 428 31.39 10.96 23.51
C PRO A 428 31.44 9.80 24.51
N ILE A 429 32.08 8.71 24.08
CA ILE A 429 32.45 7.54 24.87
C ILE A 429 33.43 7.96 25.98
N PRO A 430 33.20 7.63 27.26
CA PRO A 430 34.25 7.75 28.28
C PRO A 430 35.24 6.59 28.14
N GLN A 431 36.51 6.94 27.97
CA GLN A 431 37.64 6.01 28.06
C GLN A 431 37.70 5.42 29.48
N LEU A 432 37.66 4.09 29.57
CA LEU A 432 38.07 3.33 30.75
C LEU A 432 39.60 3.36 30.85
N GLN A 433 40.13 4.08 31.83
CA GLN A 433 41.52 3.93 32.27
C GLN A 433 41.64 2.71 33.18
N VAL A 434 42.63 1.90 32.85
CA VAL A 434 43.16 0.77 33.63
C VAL A 434 43.84 1.31 34.89
N CYS A 435 43.42 0.79 36.05
CA CYS A 435 44.23 0.58 37.26
C CYS A 435 43.58 -0.56 38.06
#